data_AF-A0A2J6N4D2-F1
#
_entry.id   AF-A0A2J6N4D2-F1
#
_cell.length_a   1.000
_cell.length_b   1.000
_cell.length_c   1.000
_cell.angle_alpha   90.00
_cell.angle_beta   90.00
_cell.angle_gamma   90.00
#
_symmetry.space_group_name_H-M   'P 1'
#
loop_
_entity.id
_entity.type
_entity.pdbx_description
1 polymer ?
#
loop_
_entity_poly.entity_id
_entity_poly.type
_entity_poly.pdbx_seq_one_letter_code
_entity_poly.pdbx_strand_id
1 'polypeptide(L)'
;MKTSKESFAYTPGLKVTPCTYIRRLRSLPLKGEVLVKKGEKVNFDTTVATCCIEGAPYIVKVAELLDVDPEETVRYILKKEGDIVRKGELLARHSSLFGLINKKVFAEVSGVIERINEITGHLTIREPPKSVEVKAYIKGKVDEVIPNEAAVIGTYAAFIQGIIGFSGERFGEIRVAVSNPEQVLEADMITENDAGKIIVGGSLVTYEALEKARKAKVNGIVVGGARMEDLESILRTRIGVAITGRENIEFTLILTEGFGKLPMSENTFSVLKENEGKIAAINGTTQVRAGVLRPEIIIPLEVTERSRKEKELEEGKMKVGSIVRIIRFPYFGAVGKVIELPIELNKIETESFVRVVRVELSDGRRVLVPRANVEIIAD
;
A
#
# COMPACT_ATOMS: atom_id res chain seq x y z
N MET A 1 -28.21 -15.78 35.55
CA MET A 1 -27.79 -15.67 34.14
C MET A 1 -26.29 -15.86 34.07
N LYS A 2 -25.78 -16.79 33.26
CA LYS A 2 -24.32 -16.97 33.10
C LYS A 2 -23.77 -15.83 32.25
N THR A 3 -22.77 -15.11 32.73
CA THR A 3 -22.11 -13.98 32.03
C THR A 3 -20.72 -14.37 31.53
N SER A 4 -20.39 -13.97 30.30
CA SER A 4 -19.08 -14.20 29.67
C SER A 4 -18.15 -13.10 30.15
N LYS A 5 -16.89 -13.42 30.42
CA LYS A 5 -15.89 -12.39 30.75
C LYS A 5 -15.45 -11.59 29.51
N GLU A 6 -15.53 -12.18 28.31
CA GLU A 6 -14.94 -11.64 27.08
C GLU A 6 -15.77 -11.98 25.81
N SER A 7 -15.65 -11.17 24.74
CA SER A 7 -16.22 -11.45 23.39
C SER A 7 -15.58 -10.65 22.25
N PHE A 8 -15.54 -11.18 21.03
CA PHE A 8 -15.13 -10.40 19.85
C PHE A 8 -16.17 -9.35 19.40
N ALA A 9 -15.70 -8.16 19.00
CA ALA A 9 -16.51 -7.07 18.43
C ALA A 9 -15.95 -6.59 17.08
N TYR A 10 -16.82 -6.11 16.19
CA TYR A 10 -16.48 -5.63 14.85
C TYR A 10 -16.26 -4.11 14.90
N THR A 11 -15.09 -3.62 14.44
CA THR A 11 -14.71 -2.19 14.53
C THR A 11 -14.61 -1.57 13.14
N PRO A 12 -15.67 -0.93 12.61
CA PRO A 12 -15.60 -0.09 11.42
C PRO A 12 -14.96 1.27 11.76
N GLY A 13 -13.63 1.30 11.80
CA GLY A 13 -12.82 2.52 11.93
C GLY A 13 -11.42 2.30 11.37
N LEU A 14 -10.65 3.38 11.20
CA LEU A 14 -9.21 3.25 10.92
C LEU A 14 -8.55 2.60 12.14
N LYS A 15 -7.79 1.52 11.93
CA LYS A 15 -7.13 0.83 13.03
C LYS A 15 -5.91 1.61 13.49
N VAL A 16 -5.90 1.99 14.76
CA VAL A 16 -4.74 2.52 15.48
C VAL A 16 -4.53 1.63 16.70
N THR A 17 -3.48 0.83 16.70
CA THR A 17 -3.21 -0.14 17.77
C THR A 17 -1.74 -0.10 18.16
N PRO A 18 -1.40 0.23 19.42
CA PRO A 18 -0.01 0.28 19.88
C PRO A 18 0.73 -1.04 19.75
N CYS A 19 0.03 -2.17 19.77
CA CYS A 19 0.61 -3.47 19.50
C CYS A 19 -0.44 -4.46 18.99
N THR A 20 -0.18 -5.07 17.84
CA THR A 20 -1.01 -6.10 17.22
C THR A 20 -0.14 -7.08 16.45
N TYR A 21 -0.54 -8.35 16.32
CA TYR A 21 0.13 -9.25 15.38
C TYR A 21 -0.40 -9.02 13.97
N ILE A 22 0.47 -8.54 13.09
CA ILE A 22 0.12 -8.33 11.68
C ILE A 22 0.68 -9.46 10.81
N ARG A 23 -0.07 -9.80 9.77
CA ARG A 23 0.37 -10.67 8.68
C ARG A 23 0.30 -9.90 7.37
N ARG A 24 1.34 -9.96 6.56
CA ARG A 24 1.38 -9.35 5.22
C ARG A 24 1.71 -10.41 4.19
N LEU A 25 0.78 -10.61 3.25
CA LEU A 25 0.95 -11.47 2.10
C LEU A 25 1.85 -10.77 1.08
N ARG A 26 2.91 -11.46 0.67
CA ARG A 26 3.87 -11.02 -0.34
C ARG A 26 3.74 -11.95 -1.54
N SER A 27 2.86 -11.58 -2.46
CA SER A 27 2.48 -12.40 -3.62
C SER A 27 3.22 -11.96 -4.88
N LEU A 28 3.66 -12.94 -5.66
CA LEU A 28 4.12 -12.74 -7.02
C LEU A 28 2.95 -12.43 -7.96
N PRO A 29 3.17 -11.64 -9.03
CA PRO A 29 2.16 -11.40 -10.06
C PRO A 29 1.97 -12.61 -11.00
N LEU A 30 2.98 -13.47 -11.10
CA LEU A 30 2.97 -14.71 -11.87
C LEU A 30 3.67 -15.80 -11.06
N LYS A 31 3.45 -17.07 -11.41
CA LYS A 31 4.19 -18.18 -10.79
C LYS A 31 5.70 -17.97 -10.97
N GLY A 32 6.44 -18.19 -9.89
CA GLY A 32 7.89 -18.00 -9.86
C GLY A 32 8.52 -18.82 -8.74
N GLU A 33 9.54 -18.27 -8.10
CA GLU A 33 10.27 -18.92 -7.02
C GLU A 33 10.08 -18.14 -5.71
N VAL A 34 9.76 -18.86 -4.63
CA VAL A 34 9.76 -18.30 -3.27
C VAL A 34 11.12 -18.61 -2.64
N LEU A 35 11.85 -17.57 -2.26
CA LEU A 35 13.26 -17.64 -1.86
C LEU A 35 13.48 -17.87 -0.37
N VAL A 36 12.42 -17.75 0.43
CA VAL A 36 12.45 -17.84 1.89
C VAL A 36 11.73 -19.08 2.42
N LYS A 37 12.08 -19.51 3.62
CA LYS A 37 11.47 -20.68 4.28
C LYS A 37 10.60 -20.28 5.47
N LYS A 38 9.60 -21.10 5.78
CA LYS A 38 8.78 -20.93 6.98
C LYS A 38 9.68 -20.86 8.21
N GLY A 39 9.49 -19.83 9.01
CA GLY A 39 10.21 -19.57 10.24
C GLY A 39 11.46 -18.71 10.11
N GLU A 40 11.88 -18.40 8.87
CA GLU A 40 13.01 -17.51 8.59
C GLU A 40 12.72 -16.08 9.04
N LYS A 41 13.76 -15.36 9.50
CA LYS A 41 13.66 -13.94 9.84
C LYS A 41 14.04 -13.12 8.61
N VAL A 42 13.25 -12.10 8.30
CA VAL A 42 13.46 -11.23 7.14
C VAL A 42 13.54 -9.76 7.59
N ASN A 43 14.26 -8.95 6.81
CA ASN A 43 14.32 -7.51 6.95
C ASN A 43 13.45 -6.82 5.88
N PHE A 44 13.20 -5.52 6.00
CA PHE A 44 12.30 -4.76 5.11
C PHE A 44 12.58 -4.97 3.61
N ASP A 45 13.85 -5.01 3.23
CA ASP A 45 14.37 -5.09 1.86
C ASP A 45 14.73 -6.52 1.39
N THR A 46 14.52 -7.53 2.24
CA THR A 46 14.78 -8.92 1.88
C THR A 46 13.88 -9.34 0.72
N THR A 47 14.45 -9.86 -0.36
CA THR A 47 13.66 -10.45 -1.46
C THR A 47 13.09 -11.78 -1.02
N VAL A 48 11.75 -11.88 -0.96
CA VAL A 48 11.07 -13.09 -0.49
C VAL A 48 10.64 -14.00 -1.63
N ALA A 49 10.42 -13.44 -2.81
CA ALA A 49 10.04 -14.20 -4.00
C ALA A 49 10.48 -13.45 -5.26
N THR A 50 10.70 -14.18 -6.35
CA THR A 50 11.01 -13.63 -7.67
C THR A 50 10.25 -14.36 -8.78
N CYS A 51 9.85 -13.64 -9.83
CA CYS A 51 9.33 -14.24 -11.06
C CYS A 51 9.90 -13.52 -12.29
N CYS A 52 9.76 -14.15 -13.44
CA CYS A 52 10.17 -13.59 -14.73
C CYS A 52 8.92 -13.22 -15.52
N ILE A 53 8.84 -11.97 -16.00
CA ILE A 53 7.78 -11.50 -16.90
C ILE A 53 8.39 -11.34 -18.28
N GLU A 54 7.69 -11.82 -19.31
CA GLU A 54 8.11 -11.63 -20.69
C GLU A 54 8.21 -10.14 -21.05
N GLY A 55 9.15 -9.80 -21.92
CA GLY A 55 9.28 -8.43 -22.42
C GLY A 55 8.07 -8.02 -23.26
N ALA A 56 7.81 -6.72 -23.32
CA ALA A 56 6.72 -6.19 -24.12
C ALA A 56 7.00 -6.44 -25.62
N PRO A 57 5.99 -6.80 -26.42
CA PRO A 57 6.12 -6.83 -27.86
C PRO A 57 6.14 -5.39 -28.40
N TYR A 58 7.05 -5.11 -29.31
CA TYR A 58 7.12 -3.86 -30.07
C TYR A 58 6.92 -4.15 -31.56
N ILE A 59 5.85 -3.63 -32.14
CA ILE A 59 5.53 -3.83 -33.55
C ILE A 59 6.11 -2.68 -34.38
N VAL A 60 7.05 -3.01 -35.25
CA VAL A 60 7.62 -2.11 -36.25
C VAL A 60 6.86 -2.29 -37.57
N LYS A 61 6.25 -1.20 -38.03
CA LYS A 61 5.46 -1.11 -39.26
C LYS A 61 6.37 -0.94 -40.50
N VAL A 62 7.13 -1.99 -40.83
CA VAL A 62 8.23 -1.90 -41.81
C VAL A 62 7.74 -1.56 -43.21
N ALA A 63 6.65 -2.19 -43.67
CA ALA A 63 6.04 -1.90 -44.98
C ALA A 63 5.68 -0.41 -45.12
N GLU A 64 4.99 0.15 -44.11
CA GLU A 64 4.57 1.55 -44.12
C GLU A 64 5.75 2.51 -44.02
N LEU A 65 6.78 2.18 -43.22
CA LEU A 65 7.97 3.02 -43.07
C LEU A 65 8.88 2.98 -44.30
N LEU A 66 8.90 1.86 -45.04
CA LEU A 66 9.65 1.72 -46.29
C LEU A 66 8.85 2.09 -47.54
N ASP A 67 7.52 2.23 -47.43
CA ASP A 67 6.59 2.57 -48.52
C ASP A 67 6.68 1.55 -49.67
N VAL A 68 6.51 0.28 -49.28
CA VAL A 68 6.54 -0.88 -50.17
C VAL A 68 5.33 -1.77 -49.88
N ASP A 69 4.97 -2.64 -50.83
CA ASP A 69 3.92 -3.62 -50.61
C ASP A 69 4.31 -4.58 -49.46
N PRO A 70 3.36 -4.96 -48.58
CA PRO A 70 3.62 -5.90 -47.48
C PRO A 70 4.34 -7.18 -47.92
N GLU A 71 3.93 -7.75 -49.05
CA GLU A 71 4.48 -8.98 -49.64
C GLU A 71 5.96 -8.85 -50.06
N GLU A 72 6.42 -7.64 -50.37
CA GLU A 72 7.82 -7.38 -50.73
C GLU A 72 8.71 -7.04 -49.53
N THR A 73 8.11 -6.78 -48.37
CA THR A 73 8.79 -6.21 -47.21
C THR A 73 9.93 -7.10 -46.71
N VAL A 74 9.75 -8.42 -46.74
CA VAL A 74 10.74 -9.42 -46.29
C VAL A 74 12.09 -9.25 -47.01
N ARG A 75 12.09 -8.83 -48.28
CA ARG A 75 13.32 -8.65 -49.08
C ARG A 75 14.19 -7.49 -48.60
N TYR A 76 13.58 -6.52 -47.90
CA TYR A 76 14.26 -5.31 -47.43
C TYR A 76 14.68 -5.39 -45.97
N ILE A 77 14.18 -6.38 -45.22
CA ILE A 77 14.57 -6.63 -43.83
C ILE A 77 15.97 -7.26 -43.79
N LEU A 78 16.87 -6.68 -42.99
CA LEU A 78 18.28 -7.08 -42.86
C LEU A 78 18.52 -8.08 -41.73
N LYS A 79 17.47 -8.46 -41.01
CA LYS A 79 17.48 -9.29 -39.81
C LYS A 79 16.49 -10.44 -39.95
N LYS A 80 16.68 -11.50 -39.19
CA LYS A 80 15.79 -12.67 -39.17
C LYS A 80 15.18 -12.88 -37.78
N GLU A 81 14.11 -13.67 -37.73
CA GLU A 81 13.56 -14.15 -36.47
C GLU A 81 14.66 -14.85 -35.64
N GLY A 82 14.70 -14.56 -34.34
CA GLY A 82 15.75 -14.99 -33.41
C GLY A 82 16.96 -14.05 -33.32
N ASP A 83 17.12 -13.08 -34.22
CA ASP A 83 18.23 -12.12 -34.11
C ASP A 83 18.04 -11.15 -32.95
N ILE A 84 19.13 -10.87 -32.23
CA ILE A 84 19.19 -9.81 -31.21
C ILE A 84 19.43 -8.47 -31.91
N VAL A 85 18.65 -7.46 -31.56
CA VAL A 85 18.76 -6.10 -32.07
C VAL A 85 18.88 -5.10 -30.92
N ARG A 86 19.64 -4.02 -31.15
CA ARG A 86 19.77 -2.90 -30.20
C ARG A 86 18.95 -1.71 -30.68
N LYS A 87 18.43 -0.91 -29.74
CA LYS A 87 17.83 0.39 -30.06
C LYS A 87 18.78 1.22 -30.93
N GLY A 88 18.25 1.75 -32.03
CA GLY A 88 18.96 2.51 -33.06
C GLY A 88 19.64 1.64 -34.14
N GLU A 89 19.55 0.32 -34.05
CA GLU A 89 20.13 -0.57 -35.06
C GLU A 89 19.28 -0.61 -36.34
N LEU A 90 19.93 -0.68 -37.50
CA LEU A 90 19.25 -0.75 -38.79
C LEU A 90 18.55 -2.11 -38.96
N LEU A 91 17.22 -2.07 -39.14
CA LEU A 91 16.37 -3.25 -39.31
C LEU A 91 16.10 -3.56 -40.77
N ALA A 92 15.82 -2.53 -41.57
CA ALA A 92 15.43 -2.69 -42.96
C ALA A 92 15.87 -1.50 -43.81
N ARG A 93 16.12 -1.73 -45.10
CA ARG A 93 16.52 -0.69 -46.04
C ARG A 93 15.98 -0.96 -47.44
N HIS A 94 15.28 0.03 -48.00
CA HIS A 94 14.84 0.03 -49.40
C HIS A 94 15.59 1.13 -50.16
N SER A 95 16.25 0.76 -51.26
CA SER A 95 16.95 1.68 -52.16
C SER A 95 16.50 1.45 -53.61
N SER A 96 16.00 2.48 -54.29
CA SER A 96 15.50 2.40 -55.66
C SER A 96 15.82 3.66 -56.47
N LEU A 97 15.49 3.65 -57.78
CA LEU A 97 15.69 4.74 -58.74
C LEU A 97 17.11 5.32 -58.73
N PHE A 98 18.13 4.50 -58.99
CA PHE A 98 19.55 4.94 -58.96
C PHE A 98 19.96 5.66 -57.65
N GLY A 99 19.33 5.34 -56.52
CA GLY A 99 19.65 5.91 -55.21
C GLY A 99 18.87 7.18 -54.83
N LEU A 100 17.95 7.64 -55.68
CA LEU A 100 17.05 8.76 -55.38
C LEU A 100 16.09 8.44 -54.23
N ILE A 101 15.70 7.16 -54.07
CA ILE A 101 14.90 6.69 -52.93
C ILE A 101 15.80 5.85 -52.03
N ASN A 102 15.96 6.28 -50.78
CA ASN A 102 16.70 5.54 -49.75
C ASN A 102 15.97 5.66 -48.41
N LYS A 103 15.14 4.67 -48.10
CA LYS A 103 14.41 4.59 -46.83
C LYS A 103 15.09 3.57 -45.92
N LYS A 104 15.19 3.92 -44.63
CA LYS A 104 15.83 3.11 -43.59
C LYS A 104 14.90 3.02 -42.40
N VAL A 105 14.78 1.83 -41.83
CA VAL A 105 14.02 1.57 -40.62
C VAL A 105 15.00 1.13 -39.53
N PHE A 106 14.90 1.77 -38.36
CA PHE A 106 15.74 1.48 -37.21
C PHE A 106 14.92 0.91 -36.07
N ALA A 107 15.55 0.11 -35.21
CA ALA A 107 14.90 -0.44 -34.03
C ALA A 107 14.65 0.65 -32.98
N GLU A 108 13.42 0.78 -32.51
CA GLU A 108 13.08 1.74 -31.45
C GLU A 108 13.34 1.19 -30.04
N VAL A 109 13.45 -0.14 -29.94
CA VAL A 109 13.74 -0.88 -28.71
C VAL A 109 14.84 -1.91 -28.95
N SER A 110 15.51 -2.32 -27.86
CA SER A 110 16.43 -3.47 -27.88
C SER A 110 15.64 -4.74 -27.57
N GLY A 111 15.98 -5.86 -28.21
CA GLY A 111 15.28 -7.12 -28.00
C GLY A 111 15.66 -8.21 -28.99
N VAL A 112 14.79 -9.20 -29.13
CA VAL A 112 14.90 -10.28 -30.10
C VAL A 112 13.80 -10.12 -31.15
N ILE A 113 14.11 -10.31 -32.42
CA ILE A 113 13.06 -10.38 -33.45
C ILE A 113 12.27 -11.66 -33.23
N GLU A 114 11.04 -11.51 -32.75
CA GLU A 114 10.17 -12.64 -32.46
C GLU A 114 9.46 -13.13 -33.71
N ARG A 115 9.02 -12.19 -34.56
CA ARG A 115 8.23 -12.52 -35.73
C ARG A 115 8.39 -11.49 -36.85
N ILE A 116 8.41 -11.96 -38.08
CA ILE A 116 8.24 -11.15 -39.29
C ILE A 116 6.96 -11.62 -39.98
N ASN A 117 5.95 -10.75 -40.07
CA ASN A 117 4.67 -11.07 -40.68
C ASN A 117 4.70 -10.70 -42.17
N GLU A 118 4.73 -11.71 -43.04
CA GLU A 118 4.79 -11.53 -44.49
C GLU A 118 3.49 -10.96 -45.10
N ILE A 119 2.36 -11.10 -44.41
CA ILE A 119 1.05 -10.59 -44.87
C ILE A 119 0.92 -9.09 -44.58
N THR A 120 1.38 -8.64 -43.42
CA THR A 120 1.27 -7.22 -43.02
C THR A 120 2.56 -6.42 -43.24
N GLY A 121 3.69 -7.08 -43.49
CA GLY A 121 5.01 -6.47 -43.54
C GLY A 121 5.44 -5.87 -42.20
N HIS A 122 4.93 -6.39 -41.08
CA HIS A 122 5.30 -5.95 -39.74
C HIS A 122 6.38 -6.84 -39.14
N LEU A 123 7.26 -6.23 -38.34
CA LEU A 123 8.31 -6.92 -37.60
C LEU A 123 8.07 -6.72 -36.10
N THR A 124 7.98 -7.79 -35.34
CA THR A 124 7.80 -7.75 -33.89
C THR A 124 9.13 -7.97 -33.18
N ILE A 125 9.54 -7.00 -32.36
CA ILE A 125 10.69 -7.11 -31.45
C ILE A 125 10.17 -7.39 -30.06
N ARG A 126 10.63 -8.47 -29.44
CA ARG A 126 10.36 -8.82 -28.05
C ARG A 126 11.47 -8.24 -27.18
N GLU A 127 11.13 -7.32 -26.28
CA GLU A 127 12.10 -6.84 -25.29
C GLU A 127 12.65 -7.99 -24.43
N PRO A 128 13.84 -7.87 -23.82
CA PRO A 128 14.32 -8.84 -22.85
C PRO A 128 13.33 -9.03 -21.69
N PRO A 129 13.19 -10.26 -21.17
CA PRO A 129 12.33 -10.50 -20.03
C PRO A 129 12.81 -9.73 -18.79
N LYS A 130 11.87 -9.34 -17.94
CA LYS A 130 12.12 -8.54 -16.73
C LYS A 130 11.91 -9.41 -15.49
N SER A 131 12.91 -9.46 -14.62
CA SER A 131 12.75 -10.07 -13.29
C SER A 131 11.97 -9.13 -12.39
N VAL A 132 10.98 -9.69 -11.70
CA VAL A 132 10.19 -9.00 -10.68
C VAL A 132 10.50 -9.62 -9.34
N GLU A 133 11.01 -8.79 -8.43
CA GLU A 133 11.28 -9.15 -7.06
C GLU A 133 10.17 -8.64 -6.14
N VAL A 134 9.72 -9.50 -5.24
CA VAL A 134 8.82 -9.11 -4.16
C VAL A 134 9.65 -9.02 -2.88
N LYS A 135 9.71 -7.82 -2.30
CA LYS A 135 10.38 -7.58 -1.01
C LYS A 135 9.48 -7.99 0.16
N ALA A 136 10.07 -8.25 1.33
CA ALA A 136 9.34 -8.58 2.56
C ALA A 136 8.43 -7.43 3.02
N TYR A 137 8.83 -6.19 2.74
CA TYR A 137 8.15 -4.93 3.11
C TYR A 137 8.13 -4.64 4.62
N ILE A 138 8.02 -5.66 5.47
CA ILE A 138 8.10 -5.55 6.92
C ILE A 138 9.22 -6.44 7.46
N LYS A 139 9.93 -5.95 8.48
CA LYS A 139 10.83 -6.79 9.29
C LYS A 139 9.99 -7.74 10.14
N GLY A 140 10.31 -9.04 10.10
CA GLY A 140 9.48 -10.04 10.77
C GLY A 140 9.96 -11.48 10.57
N LYS A 141 9.04 -12.41 10.72
CA LYS A 141 9.25 -13.86 10.52
C LYS A 141 8.33 -14.38 9.43
N VAL A 142 8.78 -15.33 8.62
CA VAL A 142 7.94 -16.00 7.63
C VAL A 142 6.97 -16.95 8.33
N ASP A 143 5.69 -16.61 8.37
CA ASP A 143 4.63 -17.44 8.96
C ASP A 143 4.27 -18.61 8.05
N GLU A 144 4.25 -18.36 6.75
CA GLU A 144 3.73 -19.28 5.73
C GLU A 144 4.44 -19.07 4.40
N VAL A 145 4.63 -20.16 3.66
CA VAL A 145 5.14 -20.16 2.28
C VAL A 145 4.11 -20.85 1.42
N ILE A 146 3.67 -20.16 0.36
CA ILE A 146 2.78 -20.67 -0.67
C ILE A 146 3.66 -20.96 -1.90
N PRO A 147 3.97 -22.24 -2.20
CA PRO A 147 4.96 -22.60 -3.21
C PRO A 147 4.70 -21.93 -4.56
N ASN A 148 5.75 -21.33 -5.12
CA ASN A 148 5.76 -20.62 -6.40
C ASN A 148 4.88 -19.36 -6.50
N GLU A 149 4.22 -18.95 -5.42
CA GLU A 149 3.22 -17.88 -5.47
C GLU A 149 3.49 -16.77 -4.45
N ALA A 150 3.74 -17.10 -3.18
CA ALA A 150 3.82 -16.08 -2.15
C ALA A 150 4.52 -16.52 -0.86
N ALA A 151 4.84 -15.54 -0.02
CA ALA A 151 5.19 -15.72 1.39
C ALA A 151 4.32 -14.83 2.28
N VAL A 152 3.98 -15.29 3.48
CA VAL A 152 3.30 -14.46 4.49
C VAL A 152 4.30 -14.08 5.57
N ILE A 153 4.51 -12.78 5.74
CA ILE A 153 5.41 -12.24 6.76
C ILE A 153 4.57 -11.80 7.97
N GLY A 154 4.94 -12.28 9.14
CA GLY A 154 4.29 -11.98 10.41
C GLY A 154 5.20 -11.18 11.33
N THR A 155 4.65 -10.19 12.03
CA THR A 155 5.36 -9.49 13.10
C THR A 155 4.37 -8.88 14.09
N TYR A 156 4.81 -8.74 15.34
CA TYR A 156 4.17 -7.80 16.25
C TYR A 156 4.57 -6.38 15.85
N ALA A 157 3.61 -5.48 15.79
CA ALA A 157 3.86 -4.09 15.42
C ALA A 157 2.87 -3.13 16.09
N ALA A 158 3.28 -1.88 16.27
CA ALA A 158 2.32 -0.79 16.31
C ALA A 158 1.78 -0.60 14.89
N PHE A 159 0.47 -0.48 14.75
CA PHE A 159 -0.22 -0.45 13.47
C PHE A 159 -1.18 0.72 13.40
N ILE A 160 -1.06 1.52 12.34
CA ILE A 160 -1.86 2.72 12.12
C ILE A 160 -2.34 2.69 10.67
N GLN A 161 -3.62 3.01 10.45
CA GLN A 161 -4.18 3.23 9.11
C GLN A 161 -4.48 4.71 8.90
N GLY A 162 -4.10 5.22 7.73
CA GLY A 162 -4.51 6.55 7.28
C GLY A 162 -5.81 6.50 6.46
N ILE A 163 -6.37 7.67 6.17
CA ILE A 163 -7.56 7.81 5.32
C ILE A 163 -7.21 7.65 3.86
N ILE A 164 -6.15 8.34 3.43
CA ILE A 164 -5.67 8.38 2.05
C ILE A 164 -4.15 8.57 2.04
N GLY A 165 -3.50 7.92 1.09
CA GLY A 165 -2.07 8.06 0.87
C GLY A 165 -1.74 8.09 -0.61
N PHE A 166 -0.47 8.34 -0.90
CA PHE A 166 0.09 8.47 -2.25
C PHE A 166 1.45 7.79 -2.30
N SER A 167 1.82 7.25 -3.47
CA SER A 167 2.97 6.35 -3.66
C SER A 167 2.85 5.03 -2.87
N GLY A 168 3.74 4.08 -3.17
CA GLY A 168 3.70 2.71 -2.67
C GLY A 168 4.47 2.50 -1.37
N GLU A 169 5.11 1.34 -1.28
CA GLU A 169 5.82 0.83 -0.11
C GLU A 169 7.19 1.51 0.08
N ARG A 170 7.47 1.98 1.30
CA ARG A 170 8.77 2.50 1.73
C ARG A 170 9.01 2.15 3.20
N PHE A 171 10.24 2.32 3.67
CA PHE A 171 10.55 2.21 5.10
C PHE A 171 11.59 3.25 5.50
N GLY A 172 11.65 3.61 6.77
CA GLY A 172 12.59 4.60 7.28
C GLY A 172 12.45 4.82 8.77
N GLU A 173 13.45 5.46 9.36
CA GLU A 173 13.39 5.90 10.76
C GLU A 173 12.32 6.98 10.93
N ILE A 174 11.47 6.84 11.96
CA ILE A 174 10.49 7.85 12.32
C ILE A 174 11.19 9.03 12.97
N ARG A 175 10.92 10.24 12.47
CA ARG A 175 11.24 11.51 13.13
C ARG A 175 9.98 12.35 13.27
N VAL A 176 9.69 12.81 14.47
CA VAL A 176 8.58 13.74 14.72
C VAL A 176 9.09 15.17 14.55
N ALA A 177 8.61 15.85 13.50
CA ALA A 177 9.07 17.20 13.15
C ALA A 177 8.29 18.32 13.87
N VAL A 178 7.15 17.99 14.47
CA VAL A 178 6.27 18.93 15.16
C VAL A 178 6.13 18.61 16.65
N SER A 179 5.75 19.59 17.46
CA SER A 179 5.60 19.44 18.91
C SER A 179 4.24 18.86 19.34
N ASN A 180 3.19 19.12 18.56
CA ASN A 180 1.79 18.76 18.85
C ASN A 180 1.01 18.45 17.56
N PRO A 181 -0.15 17.76 17.65
CA PRO A 181 -0.94 17.38 16.48
C PRO A 181 -1.57 18.54 15.70
N GLU A 182 -1.70 19.73 16.30
CA GLU A 182 -2.27 20.91 15.63
C GLU A 182 -1.25 21.69 14.80
N GLN A 183 0.05 21.51 15.08
CA GLN A 183 1.11 22.28 14.44
C GLN A 183 1.21 21.94 12.95
N VAL A 184 1.37 22.98 12.13
CA VAL A 184 1.61 22.84 10.69
C VAL A 184 3.07 22.44 10.47
N LEU A 185 3.30 21.45 9.61
CA LEU A 185 4.62 21.04 9.16
C LEU A 185 5.10 22.00 8.06
N GLU A 186 6.02 22.88 8.44
CA GLU A 186 6.62 23.89 7.58
C GLU A 186 7.98 23.44 7.01
N ALA A 187 8.45 24.12 5.96
CA ALA A 187 9.65 23.74 5.24
C ALA A 187 10.94 23.79 6.07
N ASP A 188 11.04 24.72 7.02
CA ASP A 188 12.21 24.88 7.90
C ASP A 188 12.35 23.75 8.93
N MET A 189 11.28 22.98 9.16
CA MET A 189 11.28 21.81 10.04
C MET A 189 11.91 20.57 9.37
N ILE A 190 12.15 20.62 8.05
CA ILE A 190 12.74 19.54 7.25
C ILE A 190 14.15 19.94 6.81
N THR A 191 15.12 19.07 7.11
CA THR A 191 16.55 19.28 6.92
C THR A 191 17.16 18.20 6.05
N GLU A 192 18.42 18.34 5.64
CA GLU A 192 19.13 17.34 4.84
C GLU A 192 19.39 16.03 5.62
N ASN A 193 19.41 16.10 6.96
CA ASN A 193 19.56 14.94 7.84
C ASN A 193 18.31 14.04 7.85
N ASP A 194 17.22 14.47 7.21
CA ASP A 194 15.97 13.70 7.08
C ASP A 194 15.98 12.73 5.88
N ALA A 195 17.08 12.68 5.13
CA ALA A 195 17.25 11.73 4.03
C ALA A 195 16.98 10.29 4.48
N GLY A 196 16.07 9.61 3.78
CA GLY A 196 15.66 8.24 4.09
C GLY A 196 14.73 8.09 5.31
N LYS A 197 14.37 9.17 6.00
CA LYS A 197 13.47 9.14 7.17
C LYS A 197 11.99 9.23 6.79
N ILE A 198 11.14 8.90 7.75
CA ILE A 198 9.70 9.13 7.70
C ILE A 198 9.39 10.28 8.66
N ILE A 199 8.92 11.39 8.11
CA ILE A 199 8.64 12.62 8.85
C ILE A 199 7.20 12.62 9.32
N VAL A 200 7.00 12.81 10.62
CA VAL A 200 5.67 12.93 11.23
C VAL A 200 5.38 14.42 11.47
N GLY A 201 4.33 14.91 10.80
CA GLY A 201 3.77 16.25 10.98
C GLY A 201 2.53 16.26 11.88
N GLY A 202 1.93 17.44 12.04
CA GLY A 202 0.72 17.65 12.82
C GLY A 202 -0.51 17.78 11.91
N SER A 203 -1.06 18.99 11.80
CA SER A 203 -2.38 19.21 11.18
C SER A 203 -2.38 19.38 9.67
N LEU A 204 -1.26 19.83 9.12
CA LEU A 204 -1.14 20.16 7.70
C LEU A 204 0.33 20.08 7.29
N VAL A 205 0.61 19.60 6.09
CA VAL A 205 1.91 19.82 5.42
C VAL A 205 1.74 20.89 4.35
N THR A 206 2.63 21.88 4.32
CA THR A 206 2.61 22.95 3.30
C THR A 206 3.27 22.50 2.00
N TYR A 207 2.95 23.17 0.89
CA TYR A 207 3.59 22.92 -0.41
C TYR A 207 5.12 23.03 -0.33
N GLU A 208 5.61 24.07 0.36
CA GLU A 208 7.05 24.32 0.54
C GLU A 208 7.71 23.18 1.33
N ALA A 209 7.00 22.64 2.34
CA ALA A 209 7.48 21.48 3.09
C ALA A 209 7.53 20.22 2.23
N LEU A 210 6.53 19.96 1.39
CA LEU A 210 6.53 18.85 0.44
C LEU A 210 7.73 18.94 -0.54
N GLU A 211 7.97 20.12 -1.11
CA GLU A 211 9.12 20.34 -2.00
C GLU A 211 10.46 20.19 -1.26
N LYS A 212 10.55 20.67 -0.01
CA LYS A 212 11.75 20.50 0.82
C LYS A 212 12.01 19.02 1.11
N ALA A 213 10.97 18.25 1.44
CA ALA A 213 11.08 16.81 1.69
C ALA A 213 11.57 16.05 0.45
N ARG A 214 11.05 16.42 -0.73
CA ARG A 214 11.50 15.89 -2.02
C ARG A 214 13.00 16.12 -2.24
N LYS A 215 13.47 17.36 -2.02
CA LYS A 215 14.89 17.74 -2.16
C LYS A 215 15.78 17.04 -1.13
N ALA A 216 15.29 16.89 0.10
CA ALA A 216 15.99 16.19 1.19
C ALA A 216 15.99 14.66 1.03
N LYS A 217 15.25 14.10 0.06
CA LYS A 217 15.12 12.65 -0.17
C LYS A 217 14.56 11.90 1.04
N VAL A 218 13.53 12.46 1.68
CA VAL A 218 12.79 11.73 2.72
C VAL A 218 12.13 10.49 2.12
N ASN A 219 11.97 9.41 2.89
CA ASN A 219 11.25 8.24 2.42
C ASN A 219 9.74 8.39 2.61
N GLY A 220 9.27 9.18 3.57
CA GLY A 220 7.84 9.43 3.69
C GLY A 220 7.45 10.57 4.61
N ILE A 221 6.17 10.91 4.53
CA ILE A 221 5.53 11.91 5.38
C ILE A 221 4.21 11.34 5.89
N VAL A 222 3.99 11.42 7.20
CA VAL A 222 2.72 11.09 7.86
C VAL A 222 2.19 12.36 8.52
N VAL A 223 1.00 12.81 8.14
CA VAL A 223 0.44 14.09 8.60
C VAL A 223 -1.08 14.02 8.67
N GLY A 224 -1.71 14.88 9.48
CA GLY A 224 -3.16 14.97 9.59
C GLY A 224 -3.83 15.28 8.26
N GLY A 225 -3.37 16.33 7.57
CA GLY A 225 -3.86 16.62 6.23
C GLY A 225 -2.91 17.37 5.30
N ALA A 226 -3.39 17.57 4.07
CA ALA A 226 -2.72 18.31 3.01
C ALA A 226 -3.78 19.00 2.14
N ARG A 227 -3.43 20.11 1.47
CA ARG A 227 -4.33 20.71 0.48
C ARG A 227 -4.29 19.91 -0.82
N MET A 228 -5.43 19.77 -1.46
CA MET A 228 -5.53 19.03 -2.72
C MET A 228 -4.69 19.71 -3.81
N GLU A 229 -4.72 21.04 -3.85
CA GLU A 229 -4.02 21.87 -4.84
C GLU A 229 -2.49 21.73 -4.72
N ASP A 230 -1.98 21.66 -3.48
CA ASP A 230 -0.55 21.47 -3.20
C ASP A 230 -0.09 20.09 -3.73
N LEU A 231 -0.94 19.08 -3.57
CA LEU A 231 -0.68 17.72 -4.06
C LEU A 231 -0.80 17.59 -5.58
N GLU A 232 -1.79 18.21 -6.21
CA GLU A 232 -1.88 18.23 -7.68
C GLU A 232 -0.68 18.97 -8.29
N SER A 233 -0.19 20.01 -7.63
CA SER A 233 0.99 20.76 -8.04
C SER A 233 2.27 19.93 -7.97
N ILE A 234 2.49 19.18 -6.88
CA ILE A 234 3.67 18.32 -6.76
C ILE A 234 3.60 17.11 -7.70
N LEU A 235 2.40 16.56 -7.91
CA LEU A 235 2.17 15.41 -8.79
C LEU A 235 2.18 15.79 -10.28
N ARG A 236 2.00 17.07 -10.61
CA ARG A 236 1.82 17.59 -11.98
C ARG A 236 0.66 16.92 -12.73
N THR A 237 -0.30 16.40 -12.00
CA THR A 237 -1.50 15.75 -12.53
C THR A 237 -2.64 15.92 -11.53
N ARG A 238 -3.87 15.87 -12.02
CA ARG A 238 -5.06 15.82 -11.16
C ARG A 238 -5.14 14.48 -10.45
N ILE A 239 -5.62 14.50 -9.21
CA ILE A 239 -5.79 13.29 -8.40
C ILE A 239 -7.07 12.58 -8.84
N GLY A 240 -6.93 11.36 -9.37
CA GLY A 240 -8.06 10.47 -9.63
C GLY A 240 -8.56 9.86 -8.32
N VAL A 241 -9.76 10.23 -7.89
CA VAL A 241 -10.39 9.85 -6.60
C VAL A 241 -10.62 8.34 -6.35
N ALA A 242 -10.19 7.44 -7.23
CA ALA A 242 -10.54 6.02 -7.16
C ALA A 242 -9.42 5.11 -6.61
N ILE A 243 -8.17 5.32 -7.03
CA ILE A 243 -7.03 4.45 -6.71
C ILE A 243 -5.76 5.30 -6.69
N THR A 244 -4.98 5.20 -5.62
CA THR A 244 -3.64 5.81 -5.50
C THR A 244 -2.57 4.74 -5.24
N GLY A 245 -1.30 5.13 -5.18
CA GLY A 245 -0.15 4.27 -4.90
C GLY A 245 0.77 4.04 -6.10
N ARG A 246 0.43 4.62 -7.25
CA ARG A 246 1.24 4.57 -8.50
C ARG A 246 1.72 5.94 -8.95
N GLU A 247 1.45 6.96 -8.15
CA GLU A 247 1.90 8.31 -8.42
C GLU A 247 3.43 8.35 -8.45
N ASN A 248 3.98 9.11 -9.39
CA ASN A 248 5.42 9.33 -9.48
C ASN A 248 5.84 10.46 -8.53
N ILE A 249 5.75 10.20 -7.23
CA ILE A 249 6.24 11.07 -6.15
C ILE A 249 7.37 10.34 -5.40
N GLU A 250 8.43 11.06 -5.08
CA GLU A 250 9.70 10.47 -4.61
C GLU A 250 9.66 10.01 -3.15
N PHE A 251 8.55 10.21 -2.45
CA PHE A 251 8.29 9.78 -1.07
C PHE A 251 6.85 9.28 -0.93
N THR A 252 6.59 8.48 0.09
CA THR A 252 5.22 8.03 0.40
C THR A 252 4.55 9.01 1.35
N LEU A 253 3.36 9.51 0.98
CA LEU A 253 2.57 10.43 1.79
C LEU A 253 1.36 9.70 2.36
N ILE A 254 1.11 9.85 3.66
CA ILE A 254 -0.08 9.31 4.33
C ILE A 254 -0.77 10.44 5.09
N LEU A 255 -2.04 10.67 4.75
CA LEU A 255 -2.93 11.58 5.46
C LEU A 255 -3.78 10.78 6.45
N THR A 256 -3.67 11.09 7.73
CA THR A 256 -4.42 10.38 8.78
C THR A 256 -5.86 10.87 8.88
N GLU A 257 -6.12 12.15 8.59
CA GLU A 257 -7.45 12.78 8.71
C GLU A 257 -8.03 13.26 7.37
N GLY A 258 -7.20 13.38 6.31
CA GLY A 258 -7.65 13.64 4.94
C GLY A 258 -7.21 15.00 4.39
N PHE A 259 -8.02 15.63 3.54
CA PHE A 259 -7.66 16.89 2.88
C PHE A 259 -8.03 18.11 3.73
N GLY A 260 -7.17 19.12 3.72
CA GLY A 260 -7.29 20.36 4.51
C GLY A 260 -6.38 20.40 5.73
N LYS A 261 -6.53 21.44 6.55
CA LYS A 261 -5.83 21.58 7.83
C LYS A 261 -6.62 20.83 8.91
N LEU A 262 -6.23 19.60 9.17
CA LEU A 262 -6.93 18.69 10.07
C LEU A 262 -5.94 18.15 11.10
N PRO A 263 -6.03 18.52 12.38
CA PRO A 263 -5.15 18.01 13.42
C PRO A 263 -5.15 16.49 13.46
N MET A 264 -3.96 15.89 13.46
CA MET A 264 -3.83 14.43 13.65
C MET A 264 -4.47 14.04 14.98
N SER A 265 -5.20 12.94 15.03
CA SER A 265 -5.74 12.45 16.30
C SER A 265 -4.63 12.22 17.35
N GLU A 266 -4.89 12.64 18.59
CA GLU A 266 -3.95 12.52 19.72
C GLU A 266 -3.43 11.09 19.92
N ASN A 267 -4.29 10.09 19.73
CA ASN A 267 -3.91 8.68 19.81
C ASN A 267 -2.87 8.32 18.74
N THR A 268 -3.10 8.71 17.48
CA THR A 268 -2.17 8.44 16.37
C THR A 268 -0.84 9.16 16.59
N PHE A 269 -0.90 10.44 16.97
CA PHE A 269 0.29 11.25 17.24
C PHE A 269 1.12 10.66 18.40
N SER A 270 0.46 10.24 19.48
CA SER A 270 1.10 9.63 20.64
C SER A 270 1.82 8.32 20.27
N VAL A 271 1.16 7.42 19.52
CA VAL A 271 1.80 6.16 19.08
C VAL A 271 3.01 6.45 18.20
N LEU A 272 2.93 7.40 17.26
CA LEU A 272 4.07 7.77 16.42
C LEU A 272 5.23 8.37 17.23
N LYS A 273 4.92 9.24 18.20
CA LYS A 273 5.89 9.88 19.08
C LYS A 273 6.60 8.90 20.01
N GLU A 274 5.88 7.94 20.59
CA GLU A 274 6.46 6.86 21.40
C GLU A 274 7.42 5.94 20.61
N ASN A 275 7.32 5.98 19.27
CA ASN A 275 8.13 5.17 18.37
C ASN A 275 9.12 6.00 17.54
N GLU A 276 9.36 7.26 17.91
CA GLU A 276 10.43 8.07 17.33
C GLU A 276 11.79 7.35 17.43
N GLY A 277 12.59 7.44 16.36
CA GLY A 277 13.87 6.74 16.23
C GLY A 277 13.77 5.26 15.86
N LYS A 278 12.57 4.68 15.77
CA LYS A 278 12.37 3.31 15.25
C LYS A 278 12.12 3.32 13.75
N ILE A 279 12.44 2.22 13.08
CA ILE A 279 12.17 2.03 11.65
C ILE A 279 10.73 1.56 11.46
N ALA A 280 9.97 2.27 10.63
CA ALA A 280 8.63 1.90 10.21
C ALA A 280 8.59 1.54 8.72
N ALA A 281 7.70 0.64 8.35
CA ALA A 281 7.25 0.45 6.98
C ALA A 281 5.97 1.25 6.75
N ILE A 282 5.86 1.89 5.59
CA ILE A 282 4.70 2.67 5.17
C ILE A 282 4.27 2.28 3.77
N ASN A 283 2.97 2.29 3.53
CA ASN A 283 2.40 2.11 2.20
C ASN A 283 1.29 3.14 1.99
N GLY A 284 1.41 3.98 0.96
CA GLY A 284 0.43 5.01 0.63
C GLY A 284 -0.72 4.51 -0.25
N THR A 285 -0.64 3.27 -0.76
CA THR A 285 -1.64 2.72 -1.70
C THR A 285 -3.03 2.77 -1.08
N THR A 286 -3.94 3.51 -1.73
CA THR A 286 -5.32 3.65 -1.29
C THR A 286 -6.26 3.21 -2.40
N GLN A 287 -7.25 2.38 -2.05
CA GLN A 287 -8.32 1.96 -2.95
C GLN A 287 -9.65 2.08 -2.21
N VAL A 288 -10.53 2.96 -2.70
CA VAL A 288 -11.78 3.31 -1.99
C VAL A 288 -12.97 2.42 -2.37
N ARG A 289 -12.91 1.70 -3.49
CA ARG A 289 -14.00 0.83 -4.00
C ARG A 289 -13.47 -0.57 -4.30
N ALA A 290 -14.31 -1.59 -4.06
CA ALA A 290 -14.06 -3.03 -4.28
C ALA A 290 -12.69 -3.52 -3.76
N GLY A 291 -12.63 -4.19 -2.60
CA GLY A 291 -11.35 -4.59 -2.00
C GLY A 291 -10.59 -3.38 -1.43
N VAL A 292 -11.23 -2.71 -0.45
CA VAL A 292 -10.72 -1.46 0.13
C VAL A 292 -9.29 -1.67 0.66
N LEU A 293 -8.35 -0.88 0.13
CA LEU A 293 -6.99 -0.78 0.64
C LEU A 293 -6.83 0.58 1.29
N ARG A 294 -6.35 0.58 2.53
CA ARG A 294 -6.02 1.79 3.27
C ARG A 294 -4.51 1.93 3.34
N PRO A 295 -4.00 3.16 3.31
CA PRO A 295 -2.60 3.38 3.60
C PRO A 295 -2.31 2.96 5.03
N GLU A 296 -1.09 2.50 5.27
CA GLU A 296 -0.72 1.90 6.54
C GLU A 296 0.69 2.30 6.98
N ILE A 297 0.86 2.33 8.30
CA ILE A 297 2.14 2.50 8.98
C ILE A 297 2.30 1.32 9.92
N ILE A 298 3.42 0.62 9.78
CA ILE A 298 3.76 -0.59 10.52
C ILE A 298 5.09 -0.35 11.20
N ILE A 299 5.12 -0.41 12.52
CA ILE A 299 6.33 -0.21 13.32
C ILE A 299 6.63 -1.54 14.02
N PRO A 300 7.54 -2.38 13.48
CA PRO A 300 7.86 -3.67 14.09
C PRO A 300 8.35 -3.49 15.54
N LEU A 301 7.79 -4.28 16.46
CA LEU A 301 8.11 -4.25 17.87
C LEU A 301 8.90 -5.49 18.27
N GLU A 302 9.91 -5.30 19.11
CA GLU A 302 10.59 -6.41 19.78
C GLU A 302 9.75 -6.87 20.97
N VAL A 303 8.89 -7.85 20.73
CA VAL A 303 8.00 -8.42 21.76
C VAL A 303 8.60 -9.72 22.28
N THR A 304 8.85 -9.79 23.59
CA THR A 304 9.33 -10.99 24.29
C THR A 304 8.26 -12.09 24.28
N GLU A 305 8.65 -13.36 24.34
CA GLU A 305 7.69 -14.49 24.26
C GLU A 305 6.58 -14.44 25.31
N ARG A 306 6.85 -13.92 26.51
CA ARG A 306 5.85 -13.73 27.56
C ARG A 306 4.78 -12.72 27.15
N SER A 307 5.21 -11.56 26.66
CA SER A 307 4.31 -10.50 26.18
C SER A 307 3.52 -10.88 24.93
N ARG A 308 3.97 -11.87 24.14
CA ARG A 308 3.22 -12.40 22.98
C ARG A 308 1.98 -13.18 23.42
N LYS A 309 2.15 -14.11 24.37
CA LYS A 309 1.04 -14.90 24.92
C LYS A 309 -0.01 -14.04 25.62
N GLU A 310 0.43 -13.02 26.35
CA GLU A 310 -0.48 -12.08 27.03
C GLU A 310 -1.28 -11.24 26.02
N LYS A 311 -0.64 -10.72 24.96
CA LYS A 311 -1.32 -9.91 23.93
C LYS A 311 -2.21 -10.70 22.97
N GLU A 312 -1.83 -11.92 22.58
CA GLU A 312 -2.70 -12.84 21.82
C GLU A 312 -3.98 -13.19 22.60
N LEU A 313 -3.91 -13.18 23.94
CA LEU A 313 -5.09 -13.36 24.79
C LEU A 313 -5.97 -12.10 24.89
N GLU A 314 -5.50 -10.91 24.53
CA GLU A 314 -6.24 -9.65 24.72
C GLU A 314 -6.79 -9.03 23.44
N GLU A 315 -6.18 -9.26 22.27
CA GLU A 315 -6.65 -8.65 21.02
C GLU A 315 -8.10 -9.02 20.66
N GLY A 316 -8.94 -8.00 20.52
CA GLY A 316 -10.31 -8.10 20.02
C GLY A 316 -11.34 -8.53 21.06
N LYS A 317 -10.99 -8.60 22.35
CA LYS A 317 -11.92 -9.08 23.38
C LYS A 317 -12.59 -7.93 24.14
N MET A 318 -13.83 -7.63 23.77
CA MET A 318 -14.77 -6.81 24.55
C MET A 318 -14.94 -7.41 25.94
N LYS A 319 -14.58 -6.65 26.98
CA LYS A 319 -14.72 -6.99 28.40
C LYS A 319 -15.82 -6.13 29.01
N VAL A 320 -16.32 -6.54 30.18
CA VAL A 320 -17.11 -5.63 31.02
C VAL A 320 -16.19 -4.48 31.44
N GLY A 321 -16.57 -3.25 31.10
CA GLY A 321 -15.73 -2.08 31.28
C GLY A 321 -15.33 -1.40 29.98
N SER A 322 -15.18 -2.15 28.87
CA SER A 322 -14.76 -1.60 27.57
C SER A 322 -15.72 -0.49 27.12
N ILE A 323 -15.16 0.55 26.50
CA ILE A 323 -15.93 1.63 25.88
C ILE A 323 -16.23 1.25 24.43
N VAL A 324 -17.51 1.28 24.08
CA VAL A 324 -17.99 0.88 22.77
C VAL A 324 -18.82 1.98 22.11
N ARG A 325 -18.77 2.05 20.77
CA ARG A 325 -19.70 2.85 19.97
C ARG A 325 -20.70 1.92 19.29
N ILE A 326 -21.98 2.31 19.27
CA ILE A 326 -23.01 1.57 18.56
C ILE A 326 -22.98 1.96 17.09
N ILE A 327 -22.83 0.97 16.20
CA ILE A 327 -22.64 1.17 14.76
C ILE A 327 -23.90 0.83 13.94
N ARG A 328 -25.05 0.64 14.60
CA ARG A 328 -26.35 0.40 13.96
C ARG A 328 -27.48 1.14 14.66
N PHE A 329 -28.54 1.45 13.90
CA PHE A 329 -29.80 1.91 14.46
C PHE A 329 -30.36 0.90 15.48
N PRO A 330 -31.12 1.36 16.51
CA PRO A 330 -31.61 2.74 16.69
C PRO A 330 -30.61 3.69 17.38
N TYR A 331 -29.50 3.18 17.90
CA TYR A 331 -28.55 3.99 18.69
C TYR A 331 -27.26 4.33 17.91
N PHE A 332 -27.32 4.41 16.58
CA PHE A 332 -26.15 4.63 15.73
C PHE A 332 -25.36 5.87 16.19
N GLY A 333 -24.05 5.72 16.36
CA GLY A 333 -23.13 6.77 16.80
C GLY A 333 -23.07 6.96 18.32
N ALA A 334 -24.00 6.40 19.10
CA ALA A 334 -23.99 6.52 20.55
C ALA A 334 -22.81 5.77 21.17
N VAL A 335 -22.16 6.38 22.14
CA VAL A 335 -21.04 5.81 22.88
C VAL A 335 -21.51 5.38 24.26
N GLY A 336 -20.97 4.29 24.77
CA GLY A 336 -21.29 3.80 26.11
C GLY A 336 -20.30 2.78 26.62
N LYS A 337 -20.46 2.43 27.90
CA LYS A 337 -19.63 1.46 28.61
C LYS A 337 -20.32 0.10 28.64
N VAL A 338 -19.57 -0.97 28.35
CA VAL A 338 -20.08 -2.33 28.46
C VAL A 338 -20.26 -2.67 29.94
N ILE A 339 -21.50 -2.96 30.34
CA ILE A 339 -21.83 -3.32 31.73
C ILE A 339 -22.10 -4.82 31.89
N GLU A 340 -22.46 -5.53 30.83
CA GLU A 340 -22.73 -6.96 30.89
C GLU A 340 -22.55 -7.66 29.53
N LEU A 341 -22.05 -8.90 29.57
CA LEU A 341 -21.92 -9.78 28.41
C LEU A 341 -22.69 -11.10 28.64
N PRO A 342 -24.00 -11.14 28.37
CA PRO A 342 -24.80 -12.36 28.53
C PRO A 342 -24.26 -13.51 27.65
N ILE A 343 -24.15 -14.73 28.20
CA ILE A 343 -23.71 -15.92 27.44
C ILE A 343 -24.82 -16.45 26.53
N GLU A 344 -26.05 -16.40 27.01
CA GLU A 344 -27.22 -16.95 26.33
C GLU A 344 -27.57 -16.10 25.11
N LEU A 345 -27.96 -16.77 24.02
CA LEU A 345 -28.48 -16.08 22.85
C LEU A 345 -29.80 -15.41 23.22
N ASN A 346 -29.96 -14.15 22.86
CA ASN A 346 -31.17 -13.39 23.11
C ASN A 346 -31.96 -13.26 21.80
N LYS A 347 -33.28 -13.45 21.89
CA LYS A 347 -34.19 -13.22 20.77
C LYS A 347 -34.29 -11.71 20.55
N ILE A 348 -33.92 -11.23 19.37
CA ILE A 348 -34.10 -9.83 18.95
C ILE A 348 -35.41 -9.65 18.19
N GLU A 349 -35.78 -8.41 17.86
CA GLU A 349 -37.03 -8.07 17.18
C GLU A 349 -37.24 -8.83 15.86
N THR A 350 -36.16 -9.20 15.16
CA THR A 350 -36.20 -10.03 13.94
C THR A 350 -36.40 -11.53 14.22
N GLU A 351 -36.79 -11.88 15.44
CA GLU A 351 -36.93 -13.24 15.98
C GLU A 351 -35.67 -14.12 15.97
N SER A 352 -34.53 -13.56 15.55
CA SER A 352 -33.25 -14.24 15.50
C SER A 352 -32.62 -14.32 16.89
N PHE A 353 -31.94 -15.43 17.16
CA PHE A 353 -31.20 -15.62 18.40
C PHE A 353 -29.74 -15.20 18.20
N VAL A 354 -29.35 -14.09 18.81
CA VAL A 354 -28.01 -13.51 18.64
C VAL A 354 -27.32 -13.29 19.97
N ARG A 355 -25.99 -13.24 19.94
CA ARG A 355 -25.21 -12.79 21.10
C ARG A 355 -25.40 -11.29 21.26
N VAL A 356 -25.68 -10.86 22.47
CA VAL A 356 -25.92 -9.46 22.82
C VAL A 356 -24.89 -8.94 23.82
N VAL A 357 -24.83 -7.63 23.94
CA VAL A 357 -24.07 -6.88 24.93
C VAL A 357 -24.99 -5.83 25.55
N ARG A 358 -24.87 -5.64 26.86
CA ARG A 358 -25.54 -4.55 27.56
C ARG A 358 -24.57 -3.38 27.71
N VAL A 359 -24.99 -2.22 27.23
CA VAL A 359 -24.19 -1.00 27.19
C VAL A 359 -24.93 0.10 27.96
N GLU A 360 -24.23 0.79 28.84
CA GLU A 360 -24.69 2.03 29.47
C GLU A 360 -24.19 3.21 28.63
N LEU A 361 -25.10 3.86 27.92
CA LEU A 361 -24.81 5.01 27.06
C LEU A 361 -24.41 6.23 27.88
N SER A 362 -23.70 7.17 27.26
CA SER A 362 -23.27 8.43 27.90
C SER A 362 -24.44 9.28 28.43
N ASP A 363 -25.65 9.09 27.91
CA ASP A 363 -26.88 9.75 28.38
C ASP A 363 -27.58 9.00 29.54
N GLY A 364 -26.96 7.95 30.06
CA GLY A 364 -27.45 7.14 31.18
C GLY A 364 -28.41 6.01 30.80
N ARG A 365 -28.83 5.90 29.52
CA ARG A 365 -29.70 4.80 29.08
C ARG A 365 -28.94 3.48 29.03
N ARG A 366 -29.58 2.40 29.48
CA ARG A 366 -29.05 1.04 29.36
C ARG A 366 -29.71 0.33 28.20
N VAL A 367 -28.92 0.01 27.19
CA VAL A 367 -29.40 -0.62 25.96
C VAL A 367 -28.84 -2.03 25.81
N LEU A 368 -29.64 -2.92 25.24
CA LEU A 368 -29.23 -4.26 24.87
C LEU A 368 -29.13 -4.31 23.34
N VAL A 369 -27.94 -4.56 22.81
CA VAL A 369 -27.71 -4.57 21.36
C VAL A 369 -26.96 -5.84 20.95
N PRO A 370 -27.14 -6.34 19.72
CA PRO A 370 -26.30 -7.41 19.18
C PRO A 370 -24.82 -7.05 19.28
N ARG A 371 -23.95 -8.01 19.63
CA ARG A 371 -22.51 -7.75 19.72
C ARG A 371 -21.89 -7.30 18.40
N ALA A 372 -22.48 -7.72 17.28
CA ALA A 372 -22.08 -7.28 15.94
C ALA A 372 -22.40 -5.81 15.66
N ASN A 373 -23.20 -5.15 16.51
CA ASN A 373 -23.64 -3.77 16.35
C ASN A 373 -22.84 -2.80 17.23
N VAL A 374 -21.74 -3.25 17.84
CA VAL A 374 -20.85 -2.41 18.63
C VAL A 374 -19.41 -2.54 18.15
N GLU A 375 -18.68 -1.45 18.23
CA GLU A 375 -17.23 -1.39 18.04
C GLU A 375 -16.53 -0.97 19.33
N ILE A 376 -15.37 -1.56 19.62
CA ILE A 376 -14.56 -1.16 20.77
C ILE A 376 -13.77 0.09 20.36
N ILE A 377 -13.91 1.16 21.12
CA ILE A 377 -13.18 2.42 20.87
C ILE A 377 -12.12 2.69 21.95
N ALA A 378 -12.24 2.08 23.13
CA ALA A 378 -11.21 2.04 24.17
C ALA A 378 -11.48 0.84 25.10
N ASP A 379 -10.42 0.25 25.67
CA ASP A 379 -10.52 -0.87 26.62
C ASP A 379 -10.45 -0.44 28.09
#